data_AF-T0YBK3-F1
#
_entry.id   AF-T0YBK3-F1
#
_cell.length_a   1.000
_cell.length_b   1.000
_cell.length_c   1.000
_cell.angle_alpha   90.00
_cell.angle_beta   90.00
_cell.angle_gamma   90.00
#
_symmetry.space_group_name_H-M   'P 1'
#
loop_
_entity.id
_entity.type
_entity.pdbx_description
1 polymer ?
#
loop_
_entity_poly.entity_id
_entity_poly.type
_entity_poly.pdbx_seq_one_letter_code
_entity_poly.pdbx_strand_id
1 'polypeptide(L)' 'HLHCGESPGHGVGLEEKLAARFPYSPKQLPVARLTDGTMWDW' A
#
# COMPACT_ATOMS: atom_id res chain seq x y z
N HIS A 1 18.57 -7.92 -5.47
CA HIS A 1 18.44 -8.40 -4.09
C HIS A 1 18.40 -7.18 -3.18
N LEU A 2 17.44 -7.11 -2.25
CA LEU A 2 17.35 -6.02 -1.26
C LEU A 2 17.84 -6.57 0.08
N HIS A 3 18.64 -5.79 0.80
CA HIS A 3 19.16 -6.13 2.12
C HIS A 3 18.67 -5.11 3.14
N CYS A 4 18.31 -5.57 4.33
CA CYS A 4 18.00 -4.69 5.45
C CYS A 4 19.26 -4.03 6.01
N GLY A 5 19.09 -2.95 6.76
CA GLY A 5 20.16 -2.35 7.57
C GLY A 5 20.26 -2.98 8.96
N GLU A 6 21.18 -2.46 9.77
CA GLU A 6 21.56 -3.03 11.07
C GLU A 6 20.84 -2.41 12.29
N SER A 7 19.86 -1.53 12.06
CA SER A 7 19.10 -0.90 13.14
C SER A 7 18.36 -1.97 13.96
N PRO A 8 18.40 -1.91 15.31
CA PRO A 8 17.65 -2.85 16.15
C PRO A 8 16.15 -2.85 15.81
N GLY A 9 15.55 -4.04 15.79
CA GLY A 9 14.15 -4.23 15.37
C GLY A 9 14.00 -4.33 13.85
N HIS A 10 12.84 -3.93 13.31
CA HIS A 10 12.57 -3.99 11.86
C HIS A 10 13.06 -2.74 11.10
N GLY A 11 13.75 -1.81 11.77
CA GLY A 11 14.39 -0.65 11.14
C GLY A 11 13.45 0.41 10.54
N VAL A 12 12.17 0.43 10.91
CA VAL A 12 11.18 1.41 10.39
C VAL A 12 10.51 2.15 11.55
N GLY A 13 10.21 3.44 11.36
CA GLY A 13 9.44 4.27 12.29
C GLY A 13 8.48 5.20 11.54
N LEU A 14 7.60 5.88 12.28
CA LEU A 14 6.61 6.82 11.74
C LEU A 14 6.78 8.20 12.40
N GLU A 15 6.90 9.26 11.59
CA GLU A 15 6.85 10.64 12.09
C GLU A 15 5.39 11.12 12.09
N GLU A 16 4.79 11.15 13.28
CA GLU A 16 3.35 11.41 13.46
C GLU A 16 2.92 12.82 13.07
N LYS A 17 3.75 13.85 13.29
CA LYS A 17 3.43 15.24 12.96
C LYS A 17 3.41 15.46 11.45
N LEU A 18 4.31 14.81 10.72
CA LEU A 18 4.33 14.82 9.26
C LEU A 18 3.16 14.00 8.71
N ALA A 19 2.92 12.79 9.25
CA ALA A 19 1.83 11.92 8.81
C ALA A 19 0.45 12.60 8.95
N ALA A 20 0.22 13.34 10.04
CA ALA A 20 -1.02 14.06 10.28
C ALA A 20 -1.39 15.10 9.20
N ARG A 21 -0.44 15.54 8.36
CA ARG A 21 -0.70 16.45 7.25
C ARG A 21 -1.38 15.79 6.05
N PHE A 22 -1.42 14.45 6.00
CA PHE A 22 -1.94 13.67 4.89
C PHE A 22 -3.13 12.82 5.35
N PRO A 23 -4.35 13.36 5.37
CA PRO A 23 -5.53 12.64 5.85
C PRO A 23 -5.85 11.45 4.96
N TYR A 24 -6.55 10.48 5.54
CA TYR A 24 -7.02 9.30 4.82
C TYR A 24 -7.81 9.69 3.56
N SER A 25 -7.49 9.03 2.44
CA SER A 25 -8.21 9.13 1.18
C SER A 25 -8.58 7.73 0.71
N PRO A 26 -9.87 7.38 0.64
CA PRO A 26 -10.29 6.08 0.11
C PRO A 26 -9.77 5.89 -1.32
N LYS A 27 -9.17 4.73 -1.57
CA LYS A 27 -8.72 4.27 -2.88
C LYS A 27 -9.04 2.79 -3.01
N GLN A 28 -9.39 2.37 -4.22
CA GLN A 28 -9.76 1.00 -4.55
C GLN A 28 -8.84 0.49 -5.63
N LEU A 29 -8.45 -0.78 -5.52
CA LEU A 29 -7.87 -1.48 -6.67
C LEU A 29 -8.94 -1.58 -7.78
N PRO A 30 -8.52 -1.64 -9.05
CA PRO A 30 -9.46 -1.93 -10.13
C PRO A 30 -10.05 -3.34 -10.03
N VAL A 31 -11.04 -3.60 -10.88
CA VAL A 31 -11.61 -4.94 -11.07
C VAL A 31 -11.43 -5.35 -12.52
N ALA A 32 -11.27 -6.65 -12.78
CA ALA A 32 -11.26 -7.20 -14.13
C ALA A 32 -12.63 -7.81 -14.48
N ARG A 33 -12.99 -7.69 -15.76
CA ARG A 33 -14.13 -8.39 -16.36
C ARG A 33 -13.73 -8.94 -17.72
N LEU A 34 -14.22 -10.13 -18.05
CA LEU A 34 -14.11 -10.69 -19.40
C LEU A 34 -14.95 -9.88 -20.39
N THR A 35 -14.76 -10.11 -21.69
CA THR A 35 -15.48 -9.40 -22.75
C THR A 35 -17.00 -9.64 -22.72
N ASP A 36 -17.46 -10.74 -22.12
CA ASP A 36 -18.87 -11.05 -21.90
C ASP A 36 -19.46 -10.41 -20.63
N GLY A 37 -18.65 -9.68 -19.85
CA GLY A 37 -19.03 -9.01 -18.60
C GLY A 37 -18.86 -9.87 -17.35
N THR A 38 -18.48 -11.14 -17.46
CA THR A 38 -18.21 -12.05 -16.33
C THR A 38 -17.12 -11.46 -15.44
N MET A 39 -17.32 -11.46 -14.13
CA MET A 39 -16.32 -11.02 -13.16
C MET A 39 -15.08 -11.91 -13.27
N TRP A 40 -13.90 -11.31 -13.23
CA TRP A 40 -12.65 -12.05 -13.32
C TRP A 40 -11.66 -11.61 -12.24
N ASP A 41 -10.61 -12.41 -12.10
CA ASP A 41 -9.48 -12.09 -11.25
C ASP A 41 -8.74 -10.89 -11.84
N TRP A 42 -8.64 -9.82 -11.04
CA TRP A 42 -7.85 -8.62 -11.39
C TRP A 42 -6.35 -8.90 -11.28
#